data_AF-A0A2E9V835-F1
#
_entry.id   AF-A0A2E9V835-F1
#
_cell.length_a   1.000
_cell.length_b   1.000
_cell.length_c   1.000
_cell.angle_alpha   90.00
_cell.angle_beta   90.00
_cell.angle_gamma   90.00
#
_symmetry.space_group_name_H-M   'P 1'
#
loop_
_entity.id
_entity.type
_entity.pdbx_description
1 polymer ?
#
loop_
_entity_poly.entity_id
_entity_poly.type
_entity_poly.pdbx_seq_one_letter_code
_entity_poly.pdbx_strand_id
1 'polypeptide(L)'
;MAFLDNSGDIILDAVLTEEGRRAMSNGTFQISKFALGDDEINYKLYDKSHPSGSAYFDLEILQTPVLEATTAINAHINYGLLSIANPNLLYMPTIKKNELIDQAILMQDNVYYLAVRDGVTYDALVTGFGGTKGGGTKKVLKPNGRKGEAIILETGLDTGEIAATAANRNTYILSMGLTDAALSVAVDTRFISTVLGPGGNDKFANIAGTGESDASFKLVPVQPSKNDRTKRFYSQAGIRTVANNVFYRTGDTKADTATSVVAGPRASATAIGFDHRTLSTEAFSRHGKTGQTISGASGTYKYIDTTVYVYAATGIVHQIPLRIIQKE
;
A
#
# COMPACT_ATOMS: atom_id res chain seq x y z
N MET A 1 19.68 -3.21 39.02
CA MET A 1 19.03 -2.40 37.97
C MET A 1 17.75 -1.86 38.58
N ALA A 2 17.72 -0.58 38.90
CA ALA A 2 16.57 0.07 39.52
C ALA A 2 15.78 0.80 38.42
N PHE A 3 14.48 0.59 38.39
CA PHE A 3 13.55 1.41 37.63
C PHE A 3 13.44 2.75 38.35
N LEU A 4 13.96 3.81 37.74
CA LEU A 4 13.64 5.17 38.15
C LEU A 4 12.35 5.53 37.45
N ASP A 5 11.27 5.54 38.23
CA ASP A 5 9.98 6.04 37.79
C ASP A 5 10.08 7.55 37.59
N ASN A 6 10.29 7.98 36.35
CA ASN A 6 10.23 9.38 35.93
C ASN A 6 8.83 9.75 35.42
N SER A 7 7.76 9.08 35.87
CA SER A 7 6.38 9.53 35.64
C SER A 7 6.05 10.78 36.47
N GLY A 8 6.82 11.85 36.26
CA GLY A 8 6.34 13.19 36.58
C GLY A 8 5.10 13.52 35.76
N ASP A 9 4.42 14.62 36.10
CA ASP A 9 3.28 15.12 35.34
C ASP A 9 3.68 15.31 33.86
N ILE A 10 3.02 14.56 32.97
CA ILE A 10 3.14 14.76 31.52
C ILE A 10 2.26 15.95 31.16
N ILE A 11 2.88 17.10 30.93
CA ILE A 11 2.20 18.30 30.47
C ILE A 11 2.11 18.24 28.95
N LEU A 12 0.88 18.25 28.43
CA LEU A 12 0.59 18.23 27.00
C LEU A 12 0.08 19.61 26.58
N ASP A 13 0.77 20.25 25.64
CA ASP A 13 0.22 21.37 24.88
C ASP A 13 -0.54 20.84 23.67
N ALA A 14 -1.80 21.23 23.52
CA ALA A 14 -2.68 20.71 22.49
C ALA A 14 -3.71 21.75 22.04
N VAL A 15 -3.87 21.85 20.72
CA VAL A 15 -4.87 22.73 20.08
C VAL A 15 -5.93 21.91 19.35
N LEU A 16 -7.19 22.30 19.47
CA LEU A 16 -8.28 21.65 18.75
C LEU A 16 -8.29 22.07 17.29
N THR A 17 -8.44 21.09 16.39
CA THR A 17 -8.78 21.35 14.99
C THR A 17 -10.16 21.98 14.87
N GLU A 18 -10.53 22.44 13.68
CA GLU A 18 -11.87 23.01 13.44
C GLU A 18 -13.00 22.04 13.82
N GLU A 19 -12.85 20.75 13.49
CA GLU A 19 -13.83 19.74 13.88
C GLU A 19 -13.81 19.47 15.38
N GLY A 20 -12.64 19.54 16.02
CA GLY A 20 -12.53 19.47 17.48
C GLY A 20 -13.29 20.62 18.15
N ARG A 21 -13.14 21.86 17.67
CA ARG A 21 -13.87 23.03 18.16
C ARG A 21 -15.38 22.90 17.96
N ARG A 22 -15.81 22.40 16.79
CA ARG A 22 -17.22 22.12 16.51
C ARG A 22 -17.80 21.08 17.48
N ALA A 23 -17.07 19.98 17.72
CA ALA A 23 -17.49 18.95 18.67
C ALA A 23 -17.55 19.46 20.12
N MET A 24 -16.60 20.34 20.50
CA MET A 24 -16.58 20.99 21.81
C MET A 24 -17.77 21.93 22.00
N SER A 25 -18.09 22.75 21.00
CA SER A 25 -19.27 23.63 21.01
C SER A 25 -20.58 22.84 21.16
N ASN A 26 -20.67 21.67 20.55
CA ASN A 26 -21.83 20.79 20.65
C ASN A 26 -21.91 19.98 21.96
N GLY A 27 -20.91 20.09 22.85
CA GLY A 27 -20.85 19.35 24.13
C GLY A 27 -20.56 17.86 24.00
N THR A 28 -20.17 17.38 22.82
CA THR A 28 -19.91 15.95 22.54
C THR A 28 -18.42 15.62 22.51
N PHE A 29 -17.55 16.55 22.89
CA PHE A 29 -16.11 16.36 22.79
C PHE A 29 -15.58 15.42 23.87
N GLN A 30 -14.96 14.33 23.43
CA GLN A 30 -14.27 13.37 24.30
C GLN A 30 -13.00 12.86 23.60
N ILE A 31 -11.87 12.93 24.30
CA ILE A 31 -10.61 12.32 23.84
C ILE A 31 -10.65 10.84 24.25
N SER A 32 -10.82 9.95 23.28
CA SER A 32 -10.90 8.49 23.51
C SER A 32 -9.68 7.74 23.01
N LYS A 33 -8.85 8.37 22.18
CA LYS A 33 -7.65 7.80 21.56
C LYS A 33 -6.62 8.91 21.34
N PHE A 34 -5.35 8.51 21.35
CA PHE A 34 -4.23 9.34 20.95
C PHE A 34 -3.34 8.53 19.99
N ALA A 35 -2.48 9.23 19.26
CA ALA A 35 -1.42 8.65 18.46
C ALA A 35 -0.13 9.42 18.79
N LEU A 36 0.99 8.73 18.67
CA LEU A 36 2.32 9.31 18.84
C LEU A 36 3.03 9.29 17.48
N GLY A 37 3.98 10.19 17.27
CA GLY A 37 4.83 10.23 16.08
C GLY A 37 6.23 10.66 16.48
N ASP A 38 7.23 10.37 15.63
CA ASP A 38 8.63 10.73 15.85
C ASP A 38 9.22 11.53 14.68
N ASP A 39 8.35 12.15 13.87
CA ASP A 39 8.72 12.89 12.65
C ASP A 39 9.73 14.01 12.86
N GLU A 40 9.78 14.56 14.08
CA GLU A 40 10.68 15.66 14.47
C GLU A 40 12.11 15.17 14.75
N ILE A 41 12.31 13.87 14.96
CA ILE A 41 13.59 13.31 15.38
C ILE A 41 14.39 12.82 14.17
N ASN A 42 15.50 13.48 13.89
CA ASN A 42 16.47 12.99 12.91
C ASN A 42 17.48 12.04 13.57
N TYR A 43 17.19 10.74 13.58
CA TYR A 43 18.08 9.73 14.15
C TYR A 43 19.48 9.64 13.51
N LYS A 44 19.73 10.27 12.35
CA LYS A 44 21.08 10.33 11.76
C LYS A 44 22.04 11.21 12.54
N LEU A 45 21.52 12.06 13.43
CA LEU A 45 22.33 12.87 14.34
C LEU A 45 22.92 12.04 15.49
N TYR A 46 22.55 10.77 15.62
CA TYR A 46 23.11 9.89 16.64
C TYR A 46 24.54 9.46 16.27
N ASP A 47 25.56 10.06 16.91
CA ASP A 47 26.97 9.78 16.66
C ASP A 47 27.54 8.72 17.61
N LYS A 48 27.59 7.47 17.14
CA LYS A 48 28.20 6.34 17.87
C LYS A 48 29.71 6.48 18.09
N SER A 49 30.36 7.44 17.44
CA SER A 49 31.80 7.67 17.49
C SER A 49 32.19 8.96 18.21
N HIS A 50 31.25 9.60 18.90
CA HIS A 50 31.50 10.90 19.53
C HIS A 50 32.72 10.81 20.49
N PRO A 51 33.76 11.65 20.32
CA PRO A 51 35.02 11.54 21.06
C PRO A 51 34.89 11.63 22.58
N SER A 52 33.83 12.28 23.06
CA SER A 52 33.55 12.46 24.49
C SER A 52 32.81 11.26 25.13
N GLY A 53 32.61 10.18 24.38
CA GLY A 53 32.00 8.93 24.84
C GLY A 53 30.48 8.90 24.74
N SER A 54 29.89 7.78 25.19
CA SER A 54 28.47 7.44 25.00
C SER A 54 27.46 8.42 25.57
N ALA A 55 27.86 9.27 26.51
CA ALA A 55 26.99 10.28 27.11
C ALA A 55 26.66 11.44 26.15
N TYR A 56 27.32 11.49 24.99
CA TYR A 56 27.18 12.55 24.00
C TYR A 56 26.70 12.03 22.64
N PHE A 57 26.35 10.75 22.53
CA PHE A 57 25.94 10.15 21.24
C PHE A 57 24.63 10.75 20.72
N ASP A 58 23.78 11.26 21.60
CA ASP A 58 22.47 11.82 21.32
C ASP A 58 22.36 13.32 21.62
N LEU A 59 23.48 14.02 21.86
CA LEU A 59 23.46 15.42 22.31
C LEU A 59 22.68 16.32 21.33
N GLU A 60 22.95 16.20 20.04
CA GLU A 60 22.30 16.98 18.98
C GLU A 60 20.79 16.66 18.88
N ILE A 61 20.41 15.40 19.15
CA ILE A 61 19.00 15.00 19.18
C ILE A 61 18.29 15.63 20.38
N LEU A 62 18.91 15.58 21.56
CA LEU A 62 18.35 16.17 22.79
C LEU A 62 18.25 17.71 22.74
N GLN A 63 19.06 18.35 21.89
CA GLN A 63 18.99 19.79 21.63
C GLN A 63 17.99 20.18 20.53
N THR A 64 17.35 19.21 19.88
CA THR A 64 16.36 19.50 18.83
C THR A 64 15.15 20.21 19.46
N PRO A 65 14.78 21.42 18.99
CA PRO A 65 13.64 22.13 19.57
C PRO A 65 12.33 21.35 19.37
N VAL A 66 11.55 21.22 20.43
CA VAL A 66 10.17 20.70 20.35
C VAL A 66 9.27 21.82 19.83
N LEU A 67 8.50 21.55 18.79
CA LEU A 67 7.62 22.54 18.17
C LEU A 67 6.32 22.70 18.97
N GLU A 68 5.71 23.88 18.89
CA GLU A 68 4.41 24.15 19.52
C GLU A 68 3.26 23.41 18.81
N ALA A 69 2.18 23.14 19.54
CA ALA A 69 1.00 22.51 18.96
C ALA A 69 0.32 23.45 17.95
N THR A 70 0.12 22.97 16.71
CA THR A 70 -0.50 23.77 15.64
C THR A 70 -1.71 23.08 15.01
N THR A 71 -2.65 23.89 14.53
CA THR A 71 -3.86 23.39 13.85
C THR A 71 -3.65 23.16 12.35
N ALA A 72 -2.48 23.47 11.81
CA ALA A 72 -2.18 23.30 10.39
C ALA A 72 -2.09 21.81 10.03
N ILE A 73 -2.86 21.37 9.03
CA ILE A 73 -2.99 19.97 8.62
C ILE A 73 -1.65 19.33 8.24
N ASN A 74 -0.72 20.11 7.70
CA ASN A 74 0.61 19.62 7.24
C ASN A 74 1.66 19.59 8.36
N ALA A 75 1.32 20.08 9.56
CA ALA A 75 2.22 20.14 10.71
C ALA A 75 1.81 19.14 11.81
N HIS A 76 1.04 18.11 11.42
CA HIS A 76 0.67 16.99 12.28
C HIS A 76 1.60 15.80 12.05
N ILE A 77 1.43 14.77 12.88
CA ILE A 77 2.09 13.47 12.72
C ILE A 77 1.83 12.94 11.29
N ASN A 78 2.88 12.96 10.48
CA ASN A 78 2.96 12.41 9.13
C ASN A 78 3.22 10.91 9.17
N TYR A 79 4.12 10.45 10.05
CA TYR A 79 4.42 9.03 10.27
C TYR A 79 4.12 8.65 11.73
N GLY A 80 2.86 8.28 11.97
CA GLY A 80 2.44 7.82 13.29
C GLY A 80 3.09 6.50 13.68
N LEU A 81 3.49 6.39 14.95
CA LEU A 81 4.00 5.16 15.52
C LEU A 81 2.92 4.07 15.45
N LEU A 82 3.36 2.88 15.04
CA LEU A 82 2.50 1.71 14.94
C LEU A 82 2.38 1.01 16.29
N SER A 83 1.16 0.69 16.70
CA SER A 83 0.93 -0.12 17.89
C SER A 83 0.89 -1.60 17.49
N ILE A 84 1.93 -2.34 17.86
CA ILE A 84 2.07 -3.77 17.55
C ILE A 84 1.82 -4.56 18.83
N ALA A 85 0.82 -5.44 18.81
CA ALA A 85 0.42 -6.22 19.98
C ALA A 85 1.43 -7.33 20.35
N ASN A 86 2.27 -7.76 19.40
CA ASN A 86 3.26 -8.81 19.62
C ASN A 86 4.60 -8.19 20.08
N PRO A 87 4.98 -8.30 21.36
CA PRO A 87 6.23 -7.73 21.87
C PRO A 87 7.47 -8.49 21.37
N ASN A 88 7.30 -9.68 20.80
CA ASN A 88 8.39 -10.51 20.29
C ASN A 88 8.67 -10.27 18.79
N LEU A 89 8.03 -9.28 18.17
CA LEU A 89 8.26 -8.97 16.77
C LEU A 89 9.66 -8.36 16.58
N LEU A 90 10.55 -9.13 15.96
CA LEU A 90 11.92 -8.67 15.68
C LEU A 90 12.05 -7.91 14.35
N TYR A 91 11.23 -8.25 13.35
CA TYR A 91 11.30 -7.68 12.01
C TYR A 91 9.96 -7.06 11.61
N MET A 92 10.03 -5.85 11.04
CA MET A 92 8.85 -5.21 10.47
C MET A 92 8.51 -5.82 9.11
N PRO A 93 7.24 -6.20 8.87
CA PRO A 93 6.84 -6.60 7.53
C PRO A 93 6.85 -5.41 6.57
N THR A 94 6.81 -5.71 5.28
CA THR A 94 6.66 -4.73 4.21
C THR A 94 5.56 -5.17 3.24
N ILE A 95 5.09 -4.23 2.42
CA ILE A 95 4.23 -4.51 1.26
C ILE A 95 5.00 -4.06 0.01
N LYS A 96 5.19 -4.96 -0.95
CA LYS A 96 5.88 -4.67 -2.21
C LYS A 96 4.99 -5.00 -3.40
N LYS A 97 5.06 -4.16 -4.43
CA LYS A 97 4.48 -4.46 -5.74
C LYS A 97 5.29 -5.54 -6.43
N ASN A 98 4.60 -6.51 -7.03
CA ASN A 98 5.22 -7.56 -7.80
C ASN A 98 4.87 -7.39 -9.29
N GLU A 99 5.90 -7.28 -10.11
CA GLU A 99 5.82 -7.10 -11.56
C GLU A 99 6.43 -8.30 -12.33
N LEU A 100 6.76 -9.39 -11.63
CA LEU A 100 7.52 -10.54 -12.15
C LEU A 100 6.64 -11.61 -12.80
N ILE A 101 5.40 -11.78 -12.33
CA ILE A 101 4.49 -12.82 -12.84
C ILE A 101 3.71 -12.32 -14.07
N ASP A 102 3.21 -13.25 -14.88
CA ASP A 102 2.52 -12.88 -16.13
C ASP A 102 1.22 -12.09 -15.93
N GLN A 103 0.51 -12.35 -14.83
CA GLN A 103 -0.69 -11.60 -14.47
C GLN A 103 -0.38 -10.22 -13.88
N ALA A 104 0.88 -9.89 -13.62
CA ALA A 104 1.21 -8.61 -13.03
C ALA A 104 1.14 -7.48 -14.07
N ILE A 105 0.36 -6.46 -13.74
CA ILE A 105 0.34 -5.23 -14.50
C ILE A 105 1.53 -4.35 -14.12
N LEU A 106 2.10 -3.68 -15.12
CA LEU A 106 3.23 -2.80 -15.01
C LEU A 106 2.77 -1.35 -14.98
N MET A 107 3.38 -0.54 -14.13
CA MET A 107 3.16 0.91 -14.21
C MET A 107 3.70 1.47 -15.54
N GLN A 108 3.08 2.58 -15.94
CA GLN A 108 3.54 3.42 -17.03
C GLN A 108 3.53 4.86 -16.50
N ASP A 109 4.63 5.59 -16.66
CA ASP A 109 4.76 6.97 -16.15
C ASP A 109 4.45 7.10 -14.63
N ASN A 110 4.89 6.13 -13.83
CA ASN A 110 4.65 6.04 -12.38
C ASN A 110 3.16 5.99 -11.96
N VAL A 111 2.27 5.59 -12.87
CA VAL A 111 0.83 5.44 -12.58
C VAL A 111 0.27 4.14 -13.17
N TYR A 112 -0.75 3.59 -12.54
CA TYR A 112 -1.56 2.53 -13.11
C TYR A 112 -2.74 3.14 -13.89
N TYR A 113 -2.92 2.71 -15.14
CA TYR A 113 -4.03 3.18 -15.96
C TYR A 113 -5.24 2.25 -15.80
N LEU A 114 -6.41 2.81 -15.49
CA LEU A 114 -7.71 2.15 -15.53
C LEU A 114 -8.53 2.77 -16.66
N ALA A 115 -8.76 2.00 -17.73
CA ALA A 115 -9.59 2.47 -18.82
C ALA A 115 -11.07 2.57 -18.40
N VAL A 116 -11.79 3.57 -18.91
CA VAL A 116 -13.24 3.58 -18.79
C VAL A 116 -13.90 2.54 -19.70
N ARG A 117 -15.09 2.08 -19.31
CA ARG A 117 -15.91 1.14 -20.08
C ARG A 117 -16.67 1.86 -21.21
N ASP A 118 -15.96 2.28 -22.24
CA ASP A 118 -16.54 2.90 -23.45
C ASP A 118 -16.33 2.08 -24.74
N GLY A 119 -15.63 0.93 -24.64
CA GLY A 119 -15.36 0.04 -25.77
C GLY A 119 -14.24 0.50 -26.71
N VAL A 120 -13.61 1.65 -26.46
CA VAL A 120 -12.54 2.19 -27.34
C VAL A 120 -11.28 2.58 -26.59
N THR A 121 -11.39 3.05 -25.35
CA THR A 121 -10.25 3.57 -24.58
C THR A 121 -9.25 2.48 -24.24
N TYR A 122 -9.73 1.32 -23.77
CA TYR A 122 -8.85 0.20 -23.42
C TYR A 122 -8.00 -0.24 -24.62
N ASP A 123 -8.64 -0.48 -25.77
CA ASP A 123 -7.95 -0.95 -26.97
C ASP A 123 -6.98 0.10 -27.53
N ALA A 124 -7.36 1.39 -27.47
CA ALA A 124 -6.49 2.49 -27.90
C ALA A 124 -5.22 2.59 -27.04
N LEU A 125 -5.34 2.48 -25.72
CA LEU A 125 -4.20 2.51 -24.80
C LEU A 125 -3.34 1.26 -24.91
N VAL A 126 -3.94 0.07 -25.02
CA VAL A 126 -3.21 -1.19 -25.23
C VAL A 126 -2.41 -1.14 -26.53
N THR A 127 -3.02 -0.63 -27.61
CA THR A 127 -2.33 -0.46 -28.90
C THR A 127 -1.19 0.54 -28.79
N GLY A 128 -1.44 1.69 -28.16
CA GLY A 128 -0.42 2.72 -27.95
C GLY A 128 0.77 2.21 -27.14
N PHE A 129 0.51 1.68 -25.94
CA PHE A 129 1.55 1.22 -25.03
C PHE A 129 2.27 -0.05 -25.49
N GLY A 130 1.62 -0.89 -26.30
CA GLY A 130 2.26 -2.09 -26.86
C GLY A 130 3.21 -1.79 -28.02
N GLY A 131 2.91 -0.78 -28.83
CA GLY A 131 3.67 -0.47 -30.04
C GLY A 131 3.91 -1.70 -30.92
N THR A 132 5.07 -1.76 -31.59
CA THR A 132 5.45 -2.92 -32.43
C THR A 132 5.92 -4.15 -31.64
N LYS A 133 6.21 -3.99 -30.34
CA LYS A 133 6.76 -5.05 -29.49
C LYS A 133 5.68 -5.81 -28.71
N GLY A 134 4.44 -5.34 -28.72
CA GLY A 134 3.34 -5.91 -27.93
C GLY A 134 3.46 -5.60 -26.44
N GLY A 135 2.64 -6.27 -25.62
CA GLY A 135 2.67 -6.13 -24.15
C GLY A 135 1.84 -4.98 -23.57
N GLY A 136 1.08 -4.26 -24.39
CA GLY A 136 0.20 -3.18 -23.92
C GLY A 136 -0.89 -3.63 -22.95
N THR A 137 -1.29 -4.91 -22.96
CA THR A 137 -2.24 -5.47 -21.99
C THR A 137 -1.67 -5.47 -20.56
N LYS A 138 -0.34 -5.56 -20.42
CA LYS A 138 0.35 -5.40 -19.13
C LYS A 138 0.47 -3.94 -18.67
N LYS A 139 -0.20 -2.97 -19.33
CA LYS A 139 -0.08 -1.54 -19.02
C LYS A 139 -1.41 -0.86 -18.71
N VAL A 140 -2.53 -1.51 -19.00
CA VAL A 140 -3.88 -0.95 -18.81
C VAL A 140 -4.76 -1.95 -18.07
N LEU A 141 -5.30 -1.55 -16.91
CA LEU A 141 -6.32 -2.32 -16.21
C LEU A 141 -7.63 -2.24 -16.99
N LYS A 142 -8.22 -3.40 -17.23
CA LYS A 142 -9.59 -3.51 -17.77
C LYS A 142 -10.61 -3.27 -16.64
N PRO A 143 -11.60 -2.38 -16.82
CA PRO A 143 -12.63 -2.16 -15.81
C PRO A 143 -13.44 -3.45 -15.58
N ASN A 144 -13.59 -3.86 -14.32
CA ASN A 144 -14.19 -5.15 -13.94
C ASN A 144 -13.49 -6.37 -14.59
N GLY A 145 -12.18 -6.29 -14.84
CA GLY A 145 -11.36 -7.39 -15.33
C GLY A 145 -11.19 -8.51 -14.31
N ARG A 146 -11.95 -9.60 -14.45
CA ARG A 146 -11.93 -10.74 -13.49
C ARG A 146 -10.88 -11.81 -13.81
N LYS A 147 -10.26 -11.70 -14.98
CA LYS A 147 -9.18 -12.57 -15.47
C LYS A 147 -8.21 -11.68 -16.24
N GLY A 148 -6.93 -11.99 -16.17
CA GLY A 148 -5.88 -11.24 -16.84
C GLY A 148 -5.08 -10.40 -15.86
N GLU A 149 -4.67 -9.22 -16.30
CA GLU A 149 -3.71 -8.37 -15.63
C GLU A 149 -4.30 -7.66 -14.41
N ALA A 150 -3.53 -7.66 -13.32
CA ALA A 150 -3.90 -7.08 -12.03
C ALA A 150 -2.67 -6.50 -11.33
N ILE A 151 -2.90 -5.62 -10.36
CA ILE A 151 -1.83 -5.13 -9.50
C ILE A 151 -1.53 -6.21 -8.46
N ILE A 152 -0.33 -6.77 -8.47
CA ILE A 152 0.07 -7.81 -7.54
C ILE A 152 0.84 -7.17 -6.40
N LEU A 153 0.42 -7.44 -5.16
CA LEU A 153 1.13 -7.03 -3.97
C LEU A 153 1.51 -8.25 -3.14
N GLU A 154 2.70 -8.21 -2.55
CA GLU A 154 3.21 -9.22 -1.64
C GLU A 154 3.51 -8.59 -0.28
N THR A 155 3.26 -9.33 0.78
CA THR A 155 3.65 -8.99 2.15
C THR A 155 4.66 -10.00 2.68
N GLY A 156 5.57 -9.55 3.55
CA GLY A 156 6.58 -10.41 4.15
C GLY A 156 7.75 -9.61 4.74
N LEU A 157 8.85 -10.29 5.05
CA LEU A 157 10.07 -9.66 5.53
C LEU A 157 11.03 -9.47 4.34
N ASP A 158 11.28 -8.21 3.98
CA ASP A 158 12.16 -7.88 2.86
C ASP A 158 13.60 -7.69 3.34
N THR A 159 14.26 -8.80 3.64
CA THR A 159 15.65 -8.84 4.11
C THR A 159 16.42 -9.97 3.44
N GLY A 160 17.71 -9.74 3.17
CA GLY A 160 18.64 -10.77 2.69
C GLY A 160 19.24 -11.62 3.82
N GLU A 161 19.01 -11.27 5.09
CA GLU A 161 19.58 -11.98 6.25
C GLU A 161 18.94 -13.35 6.48
N ILE A 162 17.68 -13.52 6.08
CA ILE A 162 16.89 -14.72 6.32
C ILE A 162 16.39 -15.24 4.98
N ALA A 163 16.80 -16.45 4.61
CA ALA A 163 16.35 -17.07 3.36
C ALA A 163 14.83 -17.36 3.38
N ALA A 164 14.18 -17.23 2.23
CA ALA A 164 12.74 -17.46 2.03
C ALA A 164 12.33 -18.95 2.01
N THR A 165 12.85 -19.76 2.94
CA THR A 165 12.51 -21.20 3.03
C THR A 165 11.17 -21.43 3.72
N ALA A 166 10.57 -22.60 3.52
CA ALA A 166 9.33 -23.00 4.21
C ALA A 166 9.50 -23.02 5.74
N ALA A 167 10.66 -23.47 6.23
CA ALA A 167 10.98 -23.47 7.66
C ALA A 167 11.03 -22.05 8.23
N ASN A 168 11.73 -21.12 7.55
CA ASN A 168 11.82 -19.74 8.00
C ASN A 168 10.48 -19.01 7.93
N ARG A 169 9.61 -19.34 6.96
CA ARG A 169 8.24 -18.82 6.95
C ARG A 169 7.46 -19.24 8.21
N ASN A 170 7.56 -20.50 8.62
CA ASN A 170 6.87 -20.95 9.84
C ASN A 170 7.36 -20.18 11.08
N THR A 171 8.69 -20.02 11.21
CA THR A 171 9.29 -19.31 12.34
C THR A 171 9.01 -17.82 12.33
N TYR A 172 9.33 -17.11 11.25
CA TYR A 172 9.34 -15.64 11.26
C TYR A 172 8.03 -14.99 10.82
N ILE A 173 7.14 -15.73 10.16
CA ILE A 173 5.85 -15.22 9.69
C ILE A 173 4.71 -15.82 10.51
N LEU A 174 4.54 -17.15 10.47
CA LEU A 174 3.35 -17.80 11.03
C LEU A 174 3.34 -17.70 12.56
N SER A 175 4.46 -18.04 13.21
CA SER A 175 4.54 -17.99 14.68
C SER A 175 4.41 -16.56 15.24
N MET A 176 4.77 -15.56 14.43
CA MET A 176 4.70 -14.14 14.78
C MET A 176 3.35 -13.49 14.43
N GLY A 177 2.44 -14.22 13.76
CA GLY A 177 1.13 -13.70 13.38
C GLY A 177 1.16 -12.66 12.26
N LEU A 178 2.16 -12.71 11.37
CA LEU A 178 2.37 -11.69 10.32
C LEU A 178 1.61 -11.96 9.02
N THR A 179 0.79 -13.02 8.97
CA THR A 179 -0.05 -13.28 7.79
C THR A 179 -1.31 -12.45 7.82
N ASP A 180 -1.53 -11.71 6.74
CA ASP A 180 -2.83 -11.10 6.46
C ASP A 180 -3.73 -12.14 5.78
N ALA A 181 -4.94 -12.38 6.29
CA ALA A 181 -5.99 -13.15 5.62
C ALA A 181 -6.84 -12.29 4.65
N ALA A 182 -6.81 -10.98 4.88
CA ALA A 182 -7.42 -9.97 4.03
C ALA A 182 -6.66 -8.65 4.19
N LEU A 183 -6.66 -7.83 3.14
CA LEU A 183 -6.20 -6.45 3.17
C LEU A 183 -7.39 -5.51 3.04
N SER A 184 -7.31 -4.34 3.67
CA SER A 184 -8.30 -3.29 3.49
C SER A 184 -7.86 -2.34 2.38
N VAL A 185 -8.67 -2.19 1.34
CA VAL A 185 -8.39 -1.29 0.21
C VAL A 185 -9.32 -0.09 0.28
N ALA A 186 -8.79 1.08 0.62
CA ALA A 186 -9.53 2.33 0.61
C ALA A 186 -9.44 3.01 -0.76
N VAL A 187 -10.59 3.34 -1.31
CA VAL A 187 -10.75 3.99 -2.61
C VAL A 187 -11.66 5.21 -2.50
N ASP A 188 -11.45 6.21 -3.36
CA ASP A 188 -12.38 7.33 -3.51
C ASP A 188 -13.68 6.87 -4.18
N THR A 189 -14.76 6.84 -3.39
CA THR A 189 -16.06 6.32 -3.82
C THR A 189 -16.80 7.22 -4.81
N ARG A 190 -16.28 8.43 -5.07
CA ARG A 190 -16.80 9.27 -6.17
C ARG A 190 -16.46 8.67 -7.52
N PHE A 191 -15.31 8.00 -7.63
CA PHE A 191 -14.77 7.52 -8.91
C PHE A 191 -14.72 6.00 -9.00
N ILE A 192 -14.43 5.31 -7.91
CA ILE A 192 -14.36 3.84 -7.86
C ILE A 192 -15.66 3.28 -7.31
N SER A 193 -16.24 2.32 -8.03
CA SER A 193 -17.45 1.61 -7.59
C SER A 193 -17.09 0.31 -6.89
N THR A 194 -16.06 -0.39 -7.37
CA THR A 194 -15.77 -1.77 -6.97
C THR A 194 -14.26 -1.97 -6.88
N VAL A 195 -13.83 -2.71 -5.86
CA VAL A 195 -12.49 -3.28 -5.79
C VAL A 195 -12.58 -4.76 -6.13
N LEU A 196 -11.68 -5.26 -6.95
CA LEU A 196 -11.57 -6.66 -7.30
C LEU A 196 -10.42 -7.27 -6.49
N GLY A 197 -10.65 -8.43 -5.88
CA GLY A 197 -9.63 -9.17 -5.13
C GLY A 197 -9.65 -10.67 -5.43
N PRO A 198 -8.69 -11.45 -4.92
CA PRO A 198 -8.60 -12.89 -5.15
C PRO A 198 -9.86 -13.69 -4.76
N GLY A 199 -10.17 -14.72 -5.54
CA GLY A 199 -11.17 -15.73 -5.22
C GLY A 199 -10.67 -16.78 -4.21
N GLY A 200 -11.56 -17.69 -3.80
CA GLY A 200 -11.24 -18.70 -2.78
C GLY A 200 -10.18 -19.74 -3.18
N ASN A 201 -10.06 -20.02 -4.49
CA ASN A 201 -9.16 -21.05 -5.05
C ASN A 201 -7.88 -20.47 -5.67
N ASP A 202 -7.66 -19.18 -5.51
CA ASP A 202 -6.48 -18.51 -6.05
C ASP A 202 -5.23 -18.93 -5.28
N LYS A 203 -4.07 -18.87 -5.95
CA LYS A 203 -2.81 -19.33 -5.41
C LYS A 203 -1.63 -18.48 -5.86
N PHE A 204 -0.60 -18.46 -5.04
CA PHE A 204 0.67 -17.81 -5.32
C PHE A 204 1.81 -18.65 -4.75
N ALA A 205 2.45 -19.44 -5.60
CA ALA A 205 3.46 -20.42 -5.23
C ALA A 205 4.51 -20.61 -6.33
N ASN A 206 5.57 -21.36 -6.03
CA ASN A 206 6.45 -21.95 -7.03
C ASN A 206 6.47 -23.49 -6.92
N ILE A 207 6.60 -24.16 -8.06
CA ILE A 207 6.60 -25.62 -8.17
C ILE A 207 7.94 -26.17 -7.64
N ALA A 208 7.89 -27.14 -6.73
CA ALA A 208 9.10 -27.77 -6.21
C ALA A 208 9.84 -28.57 -7.30
N GLY A 209 11.17 -28.47 -7.32
CA GLY A 209 12.07 -29.11 -8.30
C GLY A 209 12.33 -28.23 -9.51
N THR A 210 11.32 -27.51 -10.03
CA THR A 210 11.51 -26.60 -11.17
C THR A 210 11.65 -25.14 -10.76
N GLY A 211 11.02 -24.73 -9.67
CA GLY A 211 10.91 -23.33 -9.26
C GLY A 211 10.00 -22.48 -10.15
N GLU A 212 9.26 -23.11 -11.08
CA GLU A 212 8.35 -22.38 -11.97
C GLU A 212 7.20 -21.73 -11.21
N SER A 213 6.76 -20.57 -11.68
CA SER A 213 5.65 -19.83 -11.07
C SER A 213 4.36 -20.61 -11.21
N ASP A 214 3.68 -20.82 -10.08
CA ASP A 214 2.33 -21.37 -10.01
C ASP A 214 1.41 -20.35 -9.33
N ALA A 215 1.33 -19.16 -9.95
CA ALA A 215 0.47 -18.07 -9.55
C ALA A 215 -0.77 -18.00 -10.43
N SER A 216 -1.95 -17.94 -9.80
CA SER A 216 -3.21 -17.77 -10.53
C SER A 216 -4.22 -17.03 -9.67
N PHE A 217 -4.64 -15.87 -10.17
CA PHE A 217 -5.69 -15.05 -9.59
C PHE A 217 -6.91 -14.97 -10.52
N LYS A 218 -8.08 -15.24 -9.96
CA LYS A 218 -9.39 -15.03 -10.59
C LYS A 218 -10.18 -14.08 -9.71
N LEU A 219 -10.20 -12.82 -10.11
CA LEU A 219 -10.70 -11.76 -9.25
C LEU A 219 -12.22 -11.77 -9.11
N VAL A 220 -12.67 -11.49 -7.89
CA VAL A 220 -14.06 -11.34 -7.49
C VAL A 220 -14.35 -9.90 -7.04
N PRO A 221 -15.52 -9.34 -7.39
CA PRO A 221 -15.88 -7.99 -7.00
C PRO A 221 -16.26 -7.89 -5.52
N VAL A 222 -15.76 -6.84 -4.88
CA VAL A 222 -16.08 -6.44 -3.51
C VAL A 222 -16.46 -4.96 -3.52
N GLN A 223 -17.64 -4.66 -2.99
CA GLN A 223 -18.12 -3.29 -2.86
C GLN A 223 -17.47 -2.62 -1.63
N PRO A 224 -16.84 -1.44 -1.78
CA PRO A 224 -16.42 -0.65 -0.63
C PRO A 224 -17.63 -0.25 0.20
N SER A 225 -17.63 -0.60 1.49
CA SER A 225 -18.81 -0.43 2.36
C SER A 225 -18.50 0.21 3.71
N LYS A 226 -17.23 0.28 4.10
CA LYS A 226 -16.80 0.86 5.38
C LYS A 226 -16.16 2.23 5.14
N ASN A 227 -16.83 3.31 5.54
CA ASN A 227 -16.27 4.67 5.41
C ASN A 227 -14.89 4.78 6.08
N ASP A 228 -13.93 5.36 5.38
CA ASP A 228 -12.63 5.69 5.95
C ASP A 228 -12.75 6.98 6.77
N ARG A 229 -12.47 6.91 8.07
CA ARG A 229 -12.60 8.06 8.97
C ARG A 229 -11.48 9.08 8.82
N THR A 230 -10.37 8.70 8.19
CA THR A 230 -9.20 9.55 8.00
C THR A 230 -9.22 10.29 6.66
N LYS A 231 -10.02 9.80 5.69
CA LYS A 231 -10.04 10.32 4.32
C LYS A 231 -11.48 10.55 3.87
N ARG A 232 -11.81 11.82 3.61
CA ARG A 232 -13.14 12.21 3.09
C ARG A 232 -13.39 11.54 1.75
N PHE A 233 -14.62 11.05 1.54
CA PHE A 233 -15.08 10.33 0.34
C PHE A 233 -14.47 8.94 0.12
N TYR A 234 -13.59 8.47 1.01
CA TYR A 234 -13.01 7.14 0.90
C TYR A 234 -13.88 6.11 1.61
N SER A 235 -13.95 4.92 1.03
CA SER A 235 -14.47 3.73 1.70
C SER A 235 -13.58 2.54 1.44
N GLN A 236 -13.59 1.62 2.40
CA GLN A 236 -12.74 0.44 2.45
C GLN A 236 -13.51 -0.79 1.96
N ALA A 237 -12.84 -1.58 1.11
CA ALA A 237 -13.22 -2.93 0.72
C ALA A 237 -12.21 -3.92 1.31
N GLY A 238 -12.69 -4.93 2.04
CA GLY A 238 -11.84 -6.02 2.50
C GLY A 238 -11.63 -7.04 1.37
N ILE A 239 -10.43 -7.09 0.81
CA ILE A 239 -10.08 -8.08 -0.21
C ILE A 239 -9.33 -9.25 0.42
N ARG A 240 -9.59 -10.46 -0.10
CA ARG A 240 -8.86 -11.66 0.32
C ARG A 240 -7.38 -11.55 -0.04
N THR A 241 -6.55 -12.23 0.72
CA THR A 241 -5.17 -12.56 0.34
C THR A 241 -5.03 -14.06 0.19
N VAL A 242 -4.01 -14.49 -0.53
CA VAL A 242 -3.58 -15.89 -0.60
C VAL A 242 -2.27 -16.03 0.17
N ALA A 243 -2.01 -17.23 0.71
CA ALA A 243 -0.71 -17.53 1.29
C ALA A 243 0.37 -17.41 0.21
N ASN A 244 1.46 -16.72 0.53
CA ASN A 244 2.62 -16.66 -0.34
C ASN A 244 3.49 -17.89 -0.11
N ASN A 245 3.31 -18.90 -0.96
CA ASN A 245 3.99 -20.19 -0.89
C ASN A 245 5.12 -20.31 -1.92
N VAL A 246 5.67 -19.17 -2.36
CA VAL A 246 6.91 -19.15 -3.12
C VAL A 246 8.04 -19.40 -2.12
N PHE A 247 8.83 -20.44 -2.32
CA PHE A 247 9.90 -20.82 -1.40
C PHE A 247 11.25 -20.90 -2.11
N TYR A 248 12.29 -20.42 -1.44
CA TYR A 248 13.67 -20.73 -1.80
C TYR A 248 13.94 -22.22 -1.54
N ARG A 249 14.40 -22.92 -2.58
CA ARG A 249 14.89 -24.30 -2.51
C ARG A 249 16.15 -24.41 -3.36
N THR A 250 17.20 -25.03 -2.82
CA THR A 250 18.51 -25.17 -3.48
C THR A 250 18.46 -26.02 -4.75
N GLY A 251 17.48 -26.92 -4.87
CA GLY A 251 17.31 -27.81 -6.02
C GLY A 251 16.38 -27.31 -7.12
N ASP A 252 15.76 -26.14 -6.96
CA ASP A 252 14.87 -25.60 -7.98
C ASP A 252 15.69 -25.03 -9.15
N THR A 253 15.34 -25.38 -10.40
CA THR A 253 16.03 -24.86 -11.59
C THR A 253 15.86 -23.35 -11.78
N LYS A 254 14.75 -22.80 -11.29
CA LYS A 254 14.43 -21.38 -11.34
C LYS A 254 14.40 -20.83 -9.92
N ALA A 255 15.08 -19.70 -9.73
CA ALA A 255 15.10 -19.04 -8.43
C ALA A 255 13.69 -18.56 -8.03
N ASP A 256 13.40 -18.61 -6.74
CA ASP A 256 12.16 -18.13 -6.15
C ASP A 256 11.98 -16.61 -6.36
N THR A 257 13.08 -15.88 -6.48
CA THR A 257 13.12 -14.45 -6.86
C THR A 257 12.66 -14.16 -8.29
N ALA A 258 12.48 -15.18 -9.13
CA ALA A 258 11.84 -15.02 -10.43
C ALA A 258 10.31 -14.92 -10.33
N THR A 259 9.73 -15.29 -9.18
CA THR A 259 8.28 -15.24 -8.94
C THR A 259 7.93 -14.18 -7.89
N SER A 260 8.75 -14.00 -6.86
CA SER A 260 8.49 -13.08 -5.75
C SER A 260 9.52 -11.95 -5.64
N VAL A 261 9.06 -10.75 -5.29
CA VAL A 261 9.90 -9.58 -5.05
C VAL A 261 10.37 -9.41 -3.60
N VAL A 262 9.86 -10.24 -2.69
CA VAL A 262 10.24 -10.24 -1.27
C VAL A 262 11.44 -11.16 -1.11
N ALA A 263 12.55 -10.61 -0.60
CA ALA A 263 13.81 -11.35 -0.48
C ALA A 263 13.80 -12.42 0.62
N GLY A 264 13.13 -12.12 1.75
CA GLY A 264 13.09 -13.00 2.91
C GLY A 264 11.80 -13.81 3.04
N PRO A 265 11.47 -14.29 4.25
CA PRO A 265 10.24 -15.05 4.50
C PRO A 265 8.98 -14.29 4.07
N ARG A 266 8.11 -14.99 3.34
CA ARG A 266 6.93 -14.40 2.68
C ARG A 266 5.66 -14.69 3.46
N ALA A 267 4.80 -13.69 3.60
CA ALA A 267 3.55 -13.80 4.33
C ALA A 267 2.38 -14.13 3.41
N SER A 268 1.88 -13.11 2.72
CA SER A 268 0.68 -13.17 1.90
C SER A 268 0.91 -12.50 0.55
N ALA A 269 0.08 -12.82 -0.42
CA ALA A 269 0.03 -12.14 -1.71
C ALA A 269 -1.42 -11.78 -2.05
N THR A 270 -1.62 -10.76 -2.86
CA THR A 270 -2.93 -10.39 -3.39
C THR A 270 -2.82 -9.85 -4.80
N ALA A 271 -3.95 -9.84 -5.48
CA ALA A 271 -4.12 -9.26 -6.80
C ALA A 271 -5.31 -8.29 -6.76
N ILE A 272 -5.10 -7.07 -7.23
CA ILE A 272 -6.06 -5.98 -7.13
C ILE A 272 -6.42 -5.48 -8.52
N GLY A 273 -7.73 -5.40 -8.77
CA GLY A 273 -8.30 -4.71 -9.92
C GLY A 273 -9.41 -3.76 -9.48
N PHE A 274 -9.99 -3.02 -10.42
CA PHE A 274 -11.00 -2.02 -10.10
C PHE A 274 -12.14 -2.00 -11.12
N ASP A 275 -13.29 -1.50 -10.68
CA ASP A 275 -14.33 -0.96 -11.55
C ASP A 275 -14.63 0.48 -11.12
N HIS A 276 -14.95 1.33 -12.10
CA HIS A 276 -15.24 2.74 -11.85
C HIS A 276 -16.75 2.98 -11.77
N ARG A 277 -17.16 4.15 -11.27
CA ARG A 277 -18.53 4.66 -11.43
C ARG A 277 -18.71 5.23 -12.82
N THR A 278 -19.95 5.42 -13.28
CA THR A 278 -20.19 6.18 -14.50
C THR A 278 -19.68 7.61 -14.32
N LEU A 279 -18.69 8.02 -15.12
CA LEU A 279 -18.08 9.33 -15.08
C LEU A 279 -18.58 10.16 -16.26
N SER A 280 -19.18 11.32 -15.97
CA SER A 280 -19.61 12.26 -17.01
C SER A 280 -18.42 13.13 -17.46
N THR A 281 -18.57 13.82 -18.60
CA THR A 281 -17.56 14.79 -19.05
C THR A 281 -17.34 15.91 -18.02
N GLU A 282 -18.38 16.33 -17.31
CA GLU A 282 -18.28 17.31 -16.22
C GLU A 282 -17.49 16.77 -15.02
N ALA A 283 -17.55 15.46 -14.74
CA ALA A 283 -16.74 14.85 -13.69
C ALA A 283 -15.24 14.96 -14.03
N PHE A 284 -14.87 14.71 -15.29
CA PHE A 284 -13.49 14.87 -15.75
C PHE A 284 -13.03 16.33 -15.73
N SER A 285 -13.87 17.29 -16.12
CA SER A 285 -13.49 18.71 -16.07
C SER A 285 -13.39 19.26 -14.65
N ARG A 286 -14.22 18.78 -13.72
CA ARG A 286 -14.22 19.24 -12.31
C ARG A 286 -13.13 18.59 -11.47
N HIS A 287 -12.81 17.32 -11.71
CA HIS A 287 -11.94 16.52 -10.84
C HIS A 287 -10.66 16.02 -11.50
N GLY A 288 -10.49 16.29 -12.79
CA GLY A 288 -9.40 15.75 -13.59
C GLY A 288 -8.84 16.75 -14.58
N LYS A 289 -8.41 16.23 -15.73
CA LYS A 289 -7.90 17.01 -16.87
C LYS A 289 -8.54 16.50 -18.16
N THR A 290 -8.65 17.40 -19.14
CA THR A 290 -9.20 17.14 -20.48
C THR A 290 -8.20 17.57 -21.56
N GLY A 291 -8.35 17.09 -22.79
CA GLY A 291 -7.48 17.49 -23.91
C GLY A 291 -6.01 17.06 -23.74
N GLN A 292 -5.74 16.02 -22.96
CA GLN A 292 -4.38 15.61 -22.62
C GLN A 292 -3.83 14.64 -23.65
N THR A 293 -2.58 14.83 -24.07
CA THR A 293 -1.83 13.80 -24.79
C THR A 293 -1.18 12.85 -23.79
N ILE A 294 -1.14 11.57 -24.12
CA ILE A 294 -0.52 10.53 -23.29
C ILE A 294 0.67 9.97 -24.05
N SER A 295 1.84 9.95 -23.41
CA SER A 295 3.05 9.42 -24.04
C SER A 295 2.84 7.98 -24.49
N GLY A 296 3.09 7.71 -25.77
CA GLY A 296 2.89 6.39 -26.36
C GLY A 296 1.47 6.06 -26.79
N ALA A 297 0.46 6.89 -26.53
CA ALA A 297 -0.90 6.68 -27.03
C ALA A 297 -1.34 7.80 -27.98
N SER A 298 -2.05 7.44 -29.06
CA SER A 298 -2.53 8.41 -30.05
C SER A 298 -3.87 9.03 -29.64
N GLY A 299 -4.08 10.29 -30.03
CA GLY A 299 -5.29 11.05 -29.72
C GLY A 299 -5.19 11.87 -28.42
N THR A 300 -6.30 12.50 -28.06
CA THR A 300 -6.45 13.21 -26.79
C THR A 300 -7.27 12.37 -25.82
N TYR A 301 -7.02 12.60 -24.53
CA TYR A 301 -7.61 11.87 -23.44
C TYR A 301 -8.01 12.84 -22.33
N LYS A 302 -9.02 12.43 -21.58
CA LYS A 302 -9.38 13.00 -20.28
C LYS A 302 -9.15 11.97 -19.18
N TYR A 303 -8.70 12.42 -18.02
CA TYR A 303 -8.42 11.51 -16.92
C TYR A 303 -8.63 12.15 -15.56
N ILE A 304 -8.88 11.30 -14.56
CA ILE A 304 -8.93 11.64 -13.14
C ILE A 304 -7.83 10.82 -12.45
N ASP A 305 -6.99 11.49 -11.67
CA ASP A 305 -5.99 10.84 -10.83
C ASP A 305 -6.54 10.68 -9.41
N THR A 306 -6.39 9.49 -8.85
CA THR A 306 -6.75 9.16 -7.47
C THR A 306 -5.71 8.23 -6.86
N THR A 307 -5.55 8.26 -5.55
CA THR A 307 -4.69 7.32 -4.83
C THR A 307 -5.54 6.24 -4.19
N VAL A 308 -5.14 4.98 -4.33
CA VAL A 308 -5.73 3.87 -3.60
C VAL A 308 -4.79 3.50 -2.45
N TYR A 309 -5.33 3.28 -1.26
CA TYR A 309 -4.55 2.90 -0.08
C TYR A 309 -4.85 1.46 0.29
N VAL A 310 -3.81 0.65 0.45
CA VAL A 310 -3.90 -0.74 0.88
C VAL A 310 -3.32 -0.84 2.29
N TYR A 311 -4.13 -1.26 3.24
CA TYR A 311 -3.76 -1.43 4.64
C TYR A 311 -3.68 -2.92 4.99
N ALA A 312 -2.54 -3.33 5.54
CA ALA A 312 -2.37 -4.61 6.20
C ALA A 312 -2.81 -4.55 7.67
N ALA A 313 -3.14 -5.70 8.26
CA ALA A 313 -3.47 -5.80 9.69
C ALA A 313 -2.28 -5.43 10.58
N THR A 314 -1.06 -5.57 10.05
CA THR A 314 0.21 -5.18 10.67
C THR A 314 0.43 -3.66 10.71
N GLY A 315 -0.47 -2.86 10.13
CA GLY A 315 -0.38 -1.40 10.12
C GLY A 315 0.38 -0.80 8.94
N ILE A 316 0.98 -1.64 8.09
CA ILE A 316 1.68 -1.18 6.88
C ILE A 316 0.68 -0.67 5.85
N VAL A 317 1.04 0.44 5.20
CA VAL A 317 0.23 1.07 4.16
C VAL A 317 1.01 1.10 2.84
N HIS A 318 0.35 0.70 1.76
CA HIS A 318 0.87 0.86 0.40
C HIS A 318 -0.06 1.79 -0.40
N GLN A 319 0.54 2.72 -1.16
CA GLN A 319 -0.19 3.66 -2.00
C GLN A 319 -0.08 3.25 -3.46
N ILE A 320 -1.21 3.20 -4.14
CA ILE A 320 -1.32 2.89 -5.57
C ILE A 320 -1.82 4.14 -6.27
N PRO A 321 -0.98 4.83 -7.06
CA PRO A 321 -1.44 5.91 -7.93
C PRO A 321 -2.24 5.30 -9.09
N LEU A 322 -3.51 5.71 -9.21
CA LEU A 322 -4.45 5.20 -10.20
C LEU A 322 -4.99 6.35 -11.07
N ARG A 323 -4.87 6.20 -12.38
CA ARG A 323 -5.41 7.11 -13.38
C ARG A 323 -6.60 6.48 -14.08
N ILE A 324 -7.79 7.02 -13.85
CA ILE A 324 -9.00 6.62 -14.58
C ILE A 324 -9.07 7.46 -15.84
N ILE A 325 -8.99 6.82 -17.00
CA ILE A 325 -8.76 7.50 -18.28
C ILE A 325 -9.83 7.16 -19.31
N GLN A 326 -10.18 8.16 -20.13
CA GLN A 326 -11.09 8.07 -21.26
C GLN A 326 -10.49 8.78 -22.48
N LYS A 327 -10.60 8.15 -23.65
CA LYS A 327 -10.28 8.75 -24.95
C LYS A 327 -11.34 9.78 -25.33
N GLU A 328 -10.90 10.91 -25.87
CA GLU A 328 -11.76 11.98 -26.40
C GLU A 328 -12.02 11.83 -27.90
#